data_AF-A0A6B3H711-F1
#
_entry.id   AF-A0A6B3H711-F1
#
_cell.length_a   1.000
_cell.length_b   1.000
_cell.length_c   1.000
_cell.angle_alpha   90.00
_cell.angle_beta   90.00
_cell.angle_gamma   90.00
#
_symmetry.space_group_name_H-M   'P 1'
#
loop_
_entity.id
_entity.type
_entity.pdbx_description
1 polymer ?
#
loop_
_entity_poly.entity_id
_entity_poly.type
_entity_poly.pdbx_seq_one_letter_code
_entity_poly.pdbx_strand_id
1 'polypeptide(L)'
;MYARYLAVHAEARAQLRVLSLAAELTDEERGCRAFTAYAGCYASRYELEVLAPRPVLTAARDFDRRARELRDLVIEGTHVAPRAGGHMQEYLDAMKGVHAAMRGDLGADGVE
;
A
#
# COMPACT_ATOMS: atom_id res chain seq x y z
N MET A 1 -8.69 10.55 -8.70
CA MET A 1 -8.33 9.13 -8.89
C MET A 1 -7.03 8.80 -8.14
N TYR A 2 -5.87 9.36 -8.50
CA TYR A 2 -4.60 9.14 -7.78
C TYR A 2 -4.66 9.40 -6.28
N ALA A 3 -5.18 10.55 -5.86
CA ALA A 3 -5.33 10.88 -4.44
C ALA A 3 -6.20 9.85 -3.68
N ARG A 4 -7.26 9.31 -4.30
CA ARG A 4 -8.11 8.28 -3.71
C ARG A 4 -7.36 6.96 -3.56
N TYR A 5 -6.65 6.54 -4.61
CA TYR A 5 -5.80 5.34 -4.57
C TYR A 5 -4.78 5.44 -3.41
N LEU A 6 -4.09 6.56 -3.28
CA LEU A 6 -3.12 6.77 -2.20
C LEU A 6 -3.80 6.82 -0.82
N ALA A 7 -4.97 7.45 -0.71
CA ALA A 7 -5.70 7.54 0.55
C ALA A 7 -6.14 6.16 1.07
N VAL A 8 -6.70 5.29 0.23
CA VAL A 8 -7.12 3.95 0.67
C VAL A 8 -5.92 3.08 1.07
N HIS A 9 -4.78 3.22 0.39
CA HIS A 9 -3.55 2.54 0.80
C HIS A 9 -2.99 3.07 2.13
N ALA A 10 -3.11 4.38 2.37
CA ALA A 10 -2.70 4.99 3.64
C ALA A 10 -3.58 4.53 4.80
N GLU A 11 -4.89 4.45 4.60
CA GLU A 11 -5.85 3.93 5.57
C GLU A 11 -5.58 2.45 5.89
N ALA A 12 -5.44 1.61 4.85
CA ALA A 12 -5.11 0.20 5.01
C ALA A 12 -3.81 0.01 5.82
N ARG A 13 -2.76 0.78 5.52
CA ARG A 13 -1.50 0.74 6.27
C ARG A 13 -1.69 1.10 7.75
N ALA A 14 -2.47 2.14 8.03
CA ALA A 14 -2.72 2.56 9.41
C ALA A 14 -3.42 1.43 10.21
N GLN A 15 -4.44 0.81 9.61
CA GLN A 15 -5.16 -0.31 10.21
C GLN A 15 -4.25 -1.53 10.41
N LEU A 16 -3.43 -1.90 9.41
CA LEU A 16 -2.46 -2.99 9.52
C LEU A 16 -1.43 -2.75 10.62
N ARG A 17 -0.99 -1.50 10.80
CA ARG A 17 -0.07 -1.14 11.90
C ARG A 17 -0.72 -1.29 13.27
N VAL A 18 -2.01 -0.97 13.41
CA VAL A 18 -2.74 -1.20 14.66
C VAL A 18 -2.85 -2.70 14.94
N LEU A 19 -3.16 -3.50 13.91
CA LEU A 19 -3.27 -4.96 14.03
C LEU A 19 -1.94 -5.64 14.38
N SER A 20 -0.81 -5.13 13.89
CA SER A 20 0.53 -5.66 14.21
C SER A 20 0.99 -5.39 15.65
N LEU A 21 0.29 -4.51 16.36
CA LEU A 21 0.50 -4.22 17.78
C LEU A 21 -0.49 -4.94 18.69
N ALA A 22 -1.57 -5.51 18.14
CA ALA A 22 -2.60 -6.19 18.90
C ALA A 22 -2.16 -7.63 19.23
N ALA A 23 -1.58 -7.82 20.41
CA ALA A 23 -1.13 -9.12 20.90
C ALA A 23 -2.29 -10.08 21.23
N GLU A 24 -3.45 -9.55 21.59
CA GLU A 24 -4.61 -10.32 22.10
C GLU A 24 -5.47 -10.97 21.00
N LEU A 25 -5.18 -10.74 19.72
CA LEU A 25 -5.97 -11.30 18.61
C LEU A 25 -5.53 -12.73 18.31
N THR A 26 -6.51 -13.61 18.08
CA THR A 26 -6.24 -14.92 17.47
C THR A 26 -5.78 -14.75 16.02
N ASP A 27 -5.10 -15.76 15.47
CA ASP A 27 -4.61 -15.73 14.08
C ASP A 27 -5.76 -15.57 13.06
N GLU A 28 -6.90 -16.20 13.32
CA GLU A 28 -8.10 -16.08 12.48
C GLU A 28 -8.66 -14.66 12.49
N GLU A 29 -8.81 -14.04 13.67
CA GLU A 29 -9.28 -12.67 13.79
C GLU A 29 -8.30 -11.68 13.16
N ARG A 30 -7.00 -11.90 13.35
CA ARG A 30 -5.94 -11.08 12.76
C ARG A 30 -6.01 -11.15 11.23
N GLY A 31 -6.14 -12.37 10.69
CA GLY A 31 -6.34 -12.64 9.27
C GLY A 31 -7.54 -11.89 8.69
N CYS A 32 -8.71 -12.10 9.27
CA CYS A 32 -9.97 -11.49 8.82
C CYS A 32 -9.90 -9.95 8.83
N ARG A 33 -9.36 -9.37 9.91
CA ARG A 33 -9.21 -7.91 10.03
C ARG A 33 -8.17 -7.34 9.07
N ALA A 34 -7.05 -8.03 8.85
CA ALA A 34 -6.03 -7.60 7.89
C ALA A 34 -6.54 -7.65 6.45
N PHE A 35 -7.31 -8.67 6.08
CA PHE A 35 -7.98 -8.73 4.77
C PHE A 35 -9.01 -7.62 4.61
N THR A 36 -9.84 -7.40 5.63
CA THR A 36 -10.86 -6.33 5.62
C THR A 36 -10.21 -4.96 5.46
N ALA A 37 -9.11 -4.71 6.18
CA ALA A 37 -8.36 -3.46 6.08
C ALA A 37 -7.81 -3.20 4.67
N TYR A 38 -7.43 -4.26 3.96
CA TYR A 38 -6.88 -4.15 2.61
C TYR A 38 -7.97 -4.09 1.52
N ALA A 39 -9.21 -4.47 1.82
CA ALA A 39 -10.25 -4.67 0.81
C ALA A 39 -10.49 -3.43 -0.09
N GLY A 40 -10.43 -2.23 0.49
CA GLY A 40 -10.58 -0.97 -0.24
C GLY A 40 -9.50 -0.71 -1.31
N CYS A 41 -8.30 -1.29 -1.14
CA CYS A 41 -7.21 -1.14 -2.09
C CYS A 41 -7.53 -1.81 -3.43
N TYR A 42 -8.24 -2.94 -3.43
CA TYR A 42 -8.60 -3.67 -4.66
C TYR A 42 -9.51 -2.85 -5.58
N ALA A 43 -10.54 -2.21 -5.02
CA ALA A 43 -11.45 -1.39 -5.81
C ALA A 43 -10.71 -0.22 -6.48
N SER A 44 -9.88 0.49 -5.71
CA SER A 44 -9.11 1.63 -6.23
C SER A 44 -8.08 1.22 -7.29
N ARG A 45 -7.55 -0.01 -7.22
CA ARG A 45 -6.63 -0.56 -8.22
C ARG A 45 -7.32 -0.74 -9.57
N TYR A 46 -8.54 -1.27 -9.61
CA TYR A 46 -9.26 -1.42 -10.87
C TYR A 46 -9.60 -0.07 -11.50
N GLU A 47 -9.96 0.94 -10.70
CA GLU A 47 -10.14 2.31 -11.20
C GLU A 47 -8.85 2.86 -11.82
N LEU A 48 -7.70 2.63 -11.16
CA LEU A 48 -6.39 3.04 -11.63
C LEU A 48 -6.00 2.33 -12.94
N GLU A 49 -6.22 1.02 -13.05
CA GLU A 49 -5.90 0.19 -14.22
C GLU A 49 -6.62 0.64 -15.50
N VAL A 50 -7.81 1.23 -15.38
CA VAL A 50 -8.58 1.75 -16.51
C VAL A 50 -8.08 3.11 -16.99
N LEU A 51 -7.66 3.97 -16.06
CA LEU A 51 -7.49 5.41 -16.32
C LEU A 51 -6.04 5.87 -16.42
N ALA A 52 -5.11 5.17 -15.79
CA ALA A 52 -3.71 5.62 -15.67
C ALA A 52 -2.84 5.12 -16.82
N PRO A 53 -1.78 5.88 -17.21
CA PRO A 53 -0.85 5.42 -18.23
C PRO A 53 0.08 4.32 -17.69
N ARG A 54 0.71 3.58 -18.60
CA ARG A 54 1.61 2.45 -18.29
C ARG A 54 2.71 2.74 -17.24
N PRO A 55 3.38 3.90 -17.23
CA PRO A 55 4.39 4.20 -16.22
C PRO A 55 3.81 4.22 -14.80
N VAL A 56 2.64 4.85 -14.62
CA VAL A 56 1.91 4.88 -13.35
C VAL A 56 1.46 3.48 -12.95
N LEU A 57 0.90 2.70 -13.89
CA LEU A 57 0.47 1.32 -13.62
C LEU A 57 1.61 0.41 -13.17
N THR A 58 2.81 0.59 -13.73
CA THR A 58 3.99 -0.20 -13.36
C THR A 58 4.41 0.11 -11.92
N ALA A 59 4.50 1.39 -11.57
CA ALA A 59 4.84 1.81 -10.20
C ALA A 59 3.76 1.41 -9.19
N ALA A 60 2.48 1.54 -9.56
CA ALA A 60 1.36 1.18 -8.69
C ALA A 60 1.28 -0.34 -8.43
N ARG A 61 1.62 -1.18 -9.42
CA ARG A 61 1.68 -2.64 -9.23
C ARG A 61 2.79 -3.03 -8.26
N ASP A 62 3.94 -2.38 -8.34
CA ASP A 62 5.02 -2.60 -7.38
C ASP A 62 4.60 -2.16 -5.98
N PHE A 63 4.03 -0.97 -5.83
CA PHE A 63 3.51 -0.48 -4.57
C PHE A 63 2.43 -1.38 -3.96
N ASP A 64 1.44 -1.80 -4.75
CA ASP A 64 0.38 -2.73 -4.34
C ASP A 64 0.94 -4.11 -3.93
N ARG A 65 1.99 -4.59 -4.60
CA ARG A 65 2.71 -5.81 -4.18
C ARG A 65 3.35 -5.63 -2.80
N ARG A 66 4.09 -4.54 -2.57
CA ARG A 66 4.73 -4.28 -1.26
C ARG A 66 3.70 -4.09 -0.14
N ALA A 67 2.56 -3.48 -0.46
CA ALA A 67 1.47 -3.30 0.50
C ALA A 67 0.82 -4.64 0.89
N ARG A 68 0.67 -5.58 -0.06
CA ARG A 68 0.23 -6.96 0.23
C ARG A 68 1.25 -7.71 1.09
N GLU A 69 2.54 -7.62 0.77
CA GLU A 69 3.60 -8.25 1.58
C GLU A 69 3.53 -7.78 3.04
N LEU A 70 3.30 -6.47 3.27
CA LEU A 70 3.07 -5.96 4.63
C LEU A 70 1.83 -6.54 5.29
N ARG A 71 0.71 -6.68 4.56
CA ARG A 71 -0.49 -7.32 5.10
C ARG A 71 -0.21 -8.76 5.49
N ASP A 72 0.46 -9.52 4.63
CA ASP A 72 0.71 -10.94 4.84
C ASP A 72 1.62 -11.15 6.07
N LEU A 73 2.64 -10.30 6.26
CA LEU A 73 3.43 -10.28 7.50
C LEU A 73 2.59 -10.00 8.75
N VAL A 74 1.61 -9.08 8.65
CA VAL A 74 0.69 -8.83 9.77
C VAL A 74 -0.20 -10.04 10.03
N ILE A 75 -0.66 -10.76 8.99
CA ILE A 75 -1.44 -12.00 9.13
C ILE A 75 -0.61 -13.06 9.87
N GLU A 76 0.68 -13.17 9.55
CA GLU A 76 1.63 -14.07 10.20
C GLU A 76 2.02 -13.64 11.63
N GLY A 77 1.49 -12.51 12.14
CA GLY A 77 1.81 -11.98 13.47
C GLY A 77 3.18 -11.31 13.55
N THR A 78 3.84 -11.04 12.42
CA THR A 78 5.14 -10.39 12.37
C THR A 78 5.02 -8.88 12.64
N HIS A 79 5.83 -8.39 13.57
CA HIS A 79 5.90 -6.96 13.84
C HIS A 79 6.63 -6.22 12.71
N VAL A 80 5.89 -5.37 11.99
CA VAL A 80 6.43 -4.55 10.90
C VAL A 80 7.00 -3.24 11.46
N ALA A 81 8.31 -3.23 11.73
CA ALA A 81 9.03 -2.02 12.13
C ALA A 81 9.77 -1.37 10.95
N PRO A 82 9.90 -0.02 10.93
CA PRO A 82 10.79 0.66 10.00
C PRO A 82 12.25 0.43 10.40
N ARG A 83 12.80 -0.73 10.02
CA ARG A 83 14.24 -0.99 10.03
C ARG A 83 14.79 -0.84 8.62
N ALA A 84 15.98 -0.26 8.49
CA ALA A 84 16.68 -0.14 7.21
C ALA A 84 16.83 -1.54 6.57
N GLY A 85 16.45 -1.65 5.29
CA GLY A 85 16.51 -2.91 4.54
C GLY A 85 15.36 -3.91 4.79
N GLY A 86 14.30 -3.53 5.52
CA GLY A 86 13.12 -4.37 5.73
C GLY A 86 11.93 -4.02 4.82
N HIS A 87 10.88 -4.85 4.87
CA HIS A 87 9.66 -4.69 4.06
C HIS A 87 8.99 -3.30 4.17
N MET A 88 9.08 -2.64 5.33
CA MET A 88 8.57 -1.28 5.49
C MET A 88 9.37 -0.26 4.66
N GLN A 89 10.69 -0.42 4.56
CA GLN A 89 11.52 0.46 3.74
C GLN A 89 11.20 0.26 2.25
N GLU A 90 11.09 -0.99 1.81
CA GLU A 90 10.70 -1.33 0.43
C GLU A 90 9.32 -0.76 0.07
N TYR A 91 8.36 -0.84 1.00
CA TYR A 91 7.06 -0.21 0.86
C TYR A 91 7.15 1.32 0.72
N LEU A 92 7.95 1.98 1.56
CA LEU A 92 8.10 3.44 1.52
C LEU A 92 8.78 3.91 0.23
N ASP A 93 9.72 3.14 -0.29
CA ASP A 93 10.39 3.47 -1.55
C ASP A 93 9.46 3.23 -2.75
N ALA A 94 8.67 2.15 -2.75
CA ALA A 94 7.62 1.94 -3.74
C ALA A 94 6.55 3.05 -3.70
N MET A 95 6.18 3.52 -2.49
CA MET A 95 5.25 4.64 -2.29
C MET A 95 5.79 5.93 -2.93
N LYS A 96 7.09 6.23 -2.74
CA LYS A 96 7.73 7.39 -3.40
C LYS A 96 7.73 7.22 -4.92
N GLY A 97 8.02 6.01 -5.42
CA GLY A 97 8.02 5.70 -6.85
C GLY A 97 6.67 5.93 -7.51
N VAL A 98 5.59 5.45 -6.89
CA VAL A 98 4.23 5.68 -7.42
C VAL A 98 3.82 7.15 -7.31
N HIS A 99 4.20 7.86 -6.25
CA HIS A 99 3.98 9.32 -6.14
C HIS A 99 4.65 10.08 -7.28
N ALA A 100 5.92 9.78 -7.57
CA ALA A 100 6.66 10.43 -8.66
C ALA A 100 6.02 10.14 -10.02
N ALA A 101 5.64 8.88 -10.29
CA ALA A 101 4.97 8.54 -11.54
C ALA A 101 3.62 9.27 -11.70
N MET A 102 2.81 9.35 -10.64
CA MET A 102 1.53 10.05 -10.66
C MET A 102 1.69 11.55 -10.83
N ARG A 103 2.68 12.17 -10.17
CA ARG A 103 2.97 13.59 -10.30
C ARG A 103 3.52 13.95 -11.69
N GLY A 104 4.35 13.08 -12.27
CA GLY A 104 4.81 13.19 -13.65
C GLY A 104 3.66 13.13 -14.66
N ASP A 105 2.72 12.19 -14.48
CA ASP A 105 1.52 12.12 -15.33
C ASP A 105 0.63 13.37 -15.23
N LEU A 106 0.51 13.94 -14.03
CA LEU A 106 -0.25 15.19 -13.83
C LEU A 106 0.49 16.45 -14.32
N GLY A 107 1.75 16.35 -14.78
CA GLY A 107 2.59 17.50 -15.08
C GLY A 107 2.92 18.35 -13.85
N ALA A 108 2.71 17.82 -12.65
CA ALA A 108 2.87 18.53 -11.38
C ALA A 108 4.35 18.67 -10.96
N ASP A 109 5.25 17.96 -11.63
CA ASP A 109 6.70 18.06 -11.44
C ASP A 109 7.37 19.09 -12.35
N GLY A 110 6.58 19.80 -13.17
CA GLY A 110 7.02 20.94 -13.96
C GLY A 110 7.61 20.58 -15.32
N VAL A 111 7.14 21.31 -16.32
CA VAL A 111 7.81 21.55 -17.60
C VAL A 111 9.03 22.43 -17.29
N GLU A 112 10.22 21.97 -17.71
CA GLU A 112 11.32 22.90 -18.04
C GLU A 112 11.05 23.55 -19.41
#